data_AF-A0A0K8T576-F1
#
_entry.id   AF-A0A0K8T576-F1
#
_cell.length_a   1.000
_cell.length_b   1.000
_cell.length_c   1.000
_cell.angle_alpha   90.00
_cell.angle_beta   90.00
_cell.angle_gamma   90.00
#
_symmetry.space_group_name_H-M   'P 1'
#
loop_
_entity.id
_entity.type
_entity.pdbx_description
1 polymer ?
#
loop_
_entity_poly.entity_id
_entity_poly.type
_entity_poly.pdbx_seq_one_letter_code
_entity_poly.pdbx_strand_id
1 'polypeptide(L)'
;MLEQAISRIHDNQGFERSQTDFCLYFKEDVWLILWVDDSLIVGKEASTIIQALELEFNAKNLGEPRTLLGLELNRRSHRLFISQEKIVDGLLKKFRMEQCKGARSPMEERFQPTYAEDTDLNLPFRELVGSLMYISICSRPDIAFATSFLSRHLHKPTQSLWKAGKRILQYLKTTAHYSLVYTRSNSKQELEAYSDSDWAGDQQDRKSTSGTAIFIYGNLIAWSSRKQQTVALSTAEAEYLAAASTATDLVHFRQLACEVTRSDKVYPVLKIDNQSAICLIKNYENSKRSKHIDIRAHFIKDQVEKQIISVEYVPTDHNVSDILTKALGTIKFCIFRKDIGVLEND
;
A
#
# COMPACT_ATOMS: atom_id res chain seq x y z
N MET A 1 -16.19 3.09 -26.16
CA MET A 1 -17.18 3.95 -25.48
C MET A 1 -16.52 4.83 -24.43
N LEU A 2 -15.76 4.29 -23.46
CA LEU A 2 -15.12 5.11 -22.41
C LEU A 2 -14.12 6.14 -22.96
N GLU A 3 -13.26 5.81 -23.92
CA GLU A 3 -12.35 6.79 -24.56
C GLU A 3 -13.09 7.93 -25.28
N GLN A 4 -14.25 7.63 -25.88
CA GLN A 4 -15.10 8.64 -26.52
C GLN A 4 -15.81 9.50 -25.47
N ALA A 5 -16.22 8.90 -24.34
CA ALA A 5 -16.76 9.65 -23.21
C ALA A 5 -15.70 10.56 -22.59
N ILE A 6 -14.49 10.04 -22.40
CA ILE A 6 -13.31 10.78 -21.90
C ILE A 6 -12.97 11.98 -22.77
N SER A 7 -12.86 11.79 -24.09
CA SER A 7 -12.57 12.89 -25.02
C SER A 7 -13.68 13.93 -24.98
N ARG A 8 -14.95 13.52 -24.93
CA ARG A 8 -16.09 14.44 -24.87
C ARG A 8 -16.23 15.15 -23.53
N ILE A 9 -15.91 14.50 -22.41
CA ILE A 9 -15.88 15.12 -21.08
C ILE A 9 -14.79 16.19 -21.03
N HIS A 10 -13.61 15.90 -21.58
CA HIS A 10 -12.53 16.87 -21.72
C HIS A 10 -12.96 18.06 -22.60
N ASP A 11 -13.50 17.79 -23.79
CA ASP A 11 -13.78 18.81 -24.80
C ASP A 11 -15.06 19.64 -24.52
N ASN A 12 -16.11 19.02 -23.95
CA ASN A 12 -17.41 19.68 -23.74
C ASN A 12 -17.61 20.19 -22.30
N GLN A 13 -17.03 19.52 -21.30
CA GLN A 13 -17.25 19.88 -19.89
C GLN A 13 -16.07 20.65 -19.29
N GLY A 14 -14.93 20.78 -19.98
CA GLY A 14 -13.78 21.55 -19.52
C GLY A 14 -13.03 20.89 -18.36
N PHE A 15 -13.03 19.55 -18.32
CA PHE A 15 -12.19 18.79 -17.39
C PHE A 15 -10.77 18.72 -17.91
N GLU A 16 -9.80 18.96 -17.04
CA GLU A 16 -8.39 18.73 -17.32
C GLU A 16 -8.03 17.31 -16.89
N ARG A 17 -7.28 16.60 -17.74
CA ARG A 17 -6.75 15.28 -17.38
C ARG A 17 -5.47 15.44 -16.58
N SER A 18 -5.36 14.70 -15.48
CA SER A 18 -4.13 14.59 -14.71
C SER A 18 -2.98 14.08 -15.59
N GLN A 19 -1.79 14.64 -15.39
CA GLN A 19 -0.57 14.17 -16.06
C GLN A 19 0.10 13.03 -15.28
N THR A 20 -0.27 12.88 -14.01
CA THR A 20 0.25 11.87 -13.10
C THR A 20 -0.60 10.59 -13.11
N ASP A 21 -1.94 10.69 -13.12
CA ASP A 21 -2.87 9.56 -13.24
C ASP A 21 -3.86 9.79 -14.39
N PHE A 22 -3.70 9.06 -15.49
CA PHE A 22 -4.54 9.27 -16.69
C PHE A 22 -6.02 8.89 -16.53
N CYS A 23 -6.38 8.22 -15.44
CA CYS A 23 -7.77 7.94 -15.10
C CYS A 23 -8.41 9.06 -14.25
N LEU A 24 -7.61 10.02 -13.76
CA LEU A 24 -8.07 11.16 -12.98
C LEU A 24 -8.27 12.39 -13.87
N TYR A 25 -9.43 13.01 -13.71
CA TYR A 25 -9.83 14.26 -14.33
C TYR A 25 -10.27 15.24 -13.26
N PHE A 26 -10.01 16.52 -13.43
CA PHE A 26 -10.46 17.54 -12.50
C PHE A 26 -10.91 18.82 -13.19
N LYS A 27 -11.89 19.50 -12.60
CA LYS A 27 -12.40 20.80 -12.99
C LYS A 27 -12.80 21.54 -11.72
N GLU A 28 -12.22 22.73 -11.50
CA GLU A 28 -12.44 23.49 -10.26
C GLU A 28 -12.27 22.60 -9.02
N ASP A 29 -13.27 22.50 -8.14
CA ASP A 29 -13.29 21.64 -6.94
C ASP A 29 -14.02 20.29 -7.19
N VAL A 30 -13.99 19.78 -8.42
CA VAL A 30 -14.60 18.49 -8.81
C VAL A 30 -13.53 17.58 -9.40
N TRP A 31 -13.45 16.36 -8.87
CA TRP A 31 -12.60 15.27 -9.32
C TRP A 31 -13.44 14.13 -9.84
N LEU A 32 -13.07 13.61 -11.00
CA LEU A 32 -13.66 12.47 -11.67
C LEU A 32 -12.58 11.40 -11.85
N ILE A 33 -12.81 10.21 -11.30
CA ILE A 33 -11.97 9.05 -11.53
C ILE A 33 -12.75 8.04 -12.36
N LEU A 34 -12.11 7.54 -13.41
CA LEU A 34 -12.69 6.59 -14.34
C LEU A 34 -12.04 5.20 -14.20
N TRP A 35 -12.89 4.19 -14.09
CA TRP A 35 -12.56 2.79 -14.29
C TRP A 35 -13.43 2.25 -15.42
N VAL A 36 -13.05 1.09 -15.97
CA VAL A 36 -13.64 0.53 -17.21
C VAL A 36 -15.15 0.70 -17.30
N ASP A 37 -15.88 0.27 -16.25
CA ASP A 37 -17.35 0.32 -16.19
C ASP A 37 -17.89 1.26 -15.09
N ASP A 38 -17.02 1.72 -14.18
CA ASP A 38 -17.41 2.49 -13.00
C ASP A 38 -16.75 3.87 -13.02
N SER A 39 -17.45 4.89 -12.49
CA SER A 39 -16.87 6.22 -12.29
C SER A 39 -17.15 6.71 -10.88
N LEU A 40 -16.22 7.47 -10.33
CA LEU A 40 -16.37 8.13 -9.04
C LEU A 40 -16.21 9.64 -9.25
N ILE A 41 -17.22 10.40 -8.84
CA ILE A 41 -17.20 11.86 -8.90
C ILE A 41 -17.28 12.40 -7.48
N VAL A 42 -16.35 13.29 -7.14
CA VAL A 42 -16.24 13.91 -5.81
C VAL A 42 -16.07 15.40 -6.02
N GLY A 43 -16.82 16.23 -5.28
CA GLY A 43 -16.69 17.68 -5.36
C GLY A 43 -17.96 18.42 -4.98
N LYS A 44 -17.87 19.74 -4.82
CA LYS A 44 -19.03 20.59 -4.45
C LYS A 44 -20.11 20.56 -5.53
N GLU A 45 -19.69 20.64 -6.79
CA GLU A 45 -20.58 20.67 -7.97
C GLU A 45 -20.70 19.29 -8.65
N ALA A 46 -20.44 18.21 -7.92
CA ALA A 46 -20.51 16.85 -8.45
C ALA A 46 -21.89 16.53 -9.05
N SER A 47 -22.98 16.99 -8.44
CA SER A 47 -24.35 16.72 -8.91
C SER A 47 -24.62 17.28 -10.31
N THR A 48 -24.11 18.47 -10.63
CA THR A 48 -24.26 19.11 -11.94
C THR A 48 -23.55 18.29 -13.02
N ILE A 49 -22.34 17.82 -12.71
CA ILE A 49 -21.57 16.96 -13.63
C ILE A 49 -22.23 15.59 -13.80
N ILE A 50 -22.72 14.98 -12.73
CA ILE A 50 -23.44 13.71 -12.79
C ILE A 50 -24.64 13.82 -13.72
N GLN A 51 -25.48 14.87 -13.59
CA GLN A 51 -26.64 15.07 -14.46
C GLN A 51 -26.25 15.22 -15.94
N ALA A 52 -25.17 15.95 -16.23
CA ALA A 52 -24.67 16.07 -17.59
C ALA A 52 -24.25 14.71 -18.17
N LEU A 53 -23.57 13.87 -17.38
CA LEU A 53 -23.15 12.53 -17.78
C LEU A 53 -24.35 11.57 -17.95
N GLU A 54 -25.37 11.66 -17.10
CA GLU A 54 -26.61 10.89 -17.26
C GLU A 54 -27.30 11.23 -18.58
N LEU A 55 -27.38 12.51 -18.94
CA LEU A 55 -27.98 12.97 -20.20
C LEU A 55 -27.17 12.57 -21.44
N GLU A 56 -25.84 12.71 -21.38
CA GLU A 56 -24.97 12.48 -22.54
C GLU A 56 -24.70 10.99 -22.80
N PHE A 57 -24.54 10.19 -21.74
CA PHE A 57 -24.10 8.80 -21.83
C PHE A 57 -25.13 7.77 -21.38
N ASN A 58 -26.34 8.19 -20.98
CA ASN A 58 -27.34 7.33 -20.34
C ASN A 58 -26.76 6.58 -19.13
N ALA A 59 -25.85 7.27 -18.41
CA ALA A 59 -25.23 6.75 -17.21
C ALA A 59 -26.27 6.62 -16.08
N LYS A 60 -26.05 5.70 -15.15
CA LYS A 60 -26.90 5.53 -13.98
C LYS A 60 -26.20 6.08 -12.75
N ASN A 61 -26.77 7.12 -12.13
CA ASN A 61 -26.31 7.57 -10.82
C ASN A 61 -26.66 6.54 -9.74
N LEU A 62 -25.63 5.99 -9.08
CA LEU A 62 -25.77 5.04 -7.98
C LEU A 62 -25.86 5.70 -6.60
N GLY A 63 -25.81 7.03 -6.55
CA GLY A 63 -25.82 7.81 -5.31
C GLY A 63 -24.48 7.80 -4.59
N GLU A 64 -24.50 8.06 -3.28
CA GLU A 64 -23.29 8.01 -2.45
C GLU A 64 -22.70 6.58 -2.47
N PRO A 65 -21.39 6.43 -2.77
CA PRO A 65 -20.80 5.11 -3.00
C PRO A 65 -20.74 4.32 -1.69
N ARG A 66 -21.48 3.21 -1.65
CA ARG A 66 -21.42 2.21 -0.56
C ARG A 66 -20.52 1.03 -0.91
N THR A 67 -20.30 0.82 -2.20
CA THR A 67 -19.39 -0.21 -2.73
C THR A 67 -18.66 0.34 -3.94
N LEU A 68 -17.36 0.04 -4.06
CA LEU A 68 -16.55 0.43 -5.21
C LEU A 68 -15.49 -0.64 -5.46
N LEU A 69 -15.47 -1.25 -6.66
CA LEU A 69 -14.46 -2.25 -7.05
C LEU A 69 -14.28 -3.40 -6.03
N GLY A 70 -15.38 -3.86 -5.43
CA GLY A 70 -15.38 -4.92 -4.39
C GLY A 70 -15.06 -4.43 -2.97
N LEU A 71 -14.75 -3.15 -2.78
CA LEU A 71 -14.61 -2.53 -1.46
C LEU A 71 -15.98 -2.10 -0.94
N GLU A 72 -16.17 -2.18 0.37
CA GLU A 72 -17.31 -1.61 1.08
C GLU A 72 -16.89 -0.29 1.71
N LEU A 73 -17.61 0.78 1.38
CA LEU A 73 -17.36 2.13 1.83
C LEU A 73 -18.43 2.53 2.82
N ASN A 74 -18.02 2.88 4.03
CA ASN A 74 -18.92 3.39 5.06
C ASN A 74 -18.41 4.75 5.53
N ARG A 75 -19.16 5.82 5.27
CA ARG A 75 -18.83 7.15 5.76
C ARG A 75 -19.67 7.43 7.01
N ARG A 76 -19.01 7.68 8.14
CA ARG A 76 -19.66 8.06 9.40
C ARG A 76 -18.97 9.28 9.97
N SER A 77 -19.74 10.36 10.19
CA SER A 77 -19.24 11.59 10.78
C SER A 77 -18.03 12.14 9.99
N HIS A 78 -16.83 12.13 10.59
CA HIS A 78 -15.58 12.60 9.99
C HIS A 78 -14.63 11.46 9.61
N ARG A 79 -15.15 10.24 9.43
CA ARG A 79 -14.39 9.05 9.08
C ARG A 79 -14.94 8.35 7.84
N LEU A 80 -14.04 7.79 7.04
CA LEU A 80 -14.33 6.87 5.95
C LEU A 80 -13.72 5.52 6.29
N PHE A 81 -14.55 4.48 6.31
CA PHE A 81 -14.14 3.11 6.55
C PHE A 81 -14.16 2.38 5.20
N ILE A 82 -13.04 1.77 4.84
CA ILE A 82 -12.88 0.96 3.63
C ILE A 82 -12.65 -0.49 4.08
N SER A 83 -13.60 -1.37 3.81
CA SER A 83 -13.55 -2.77 4.24
C SER A 83 -13.71 -3.74 3.07
N GLN A 84 -13.37 -5.00 3.34
CA GLN A 84 -13.56 -6.14 2.43
C GLN A 84 -14.20 -7.31 3.19
N GLU A 85 -15.08 -7.01 4.14
CA GLU A 85 -15.66 -8.00 5.07
C GLU A 85 -16.36 -9.13 4.31
N LYS A 86 -17.23 -8.80 3.35
CA LYS A 86 -17.90 -9.81 2.51
C LYS A 86 -16.94 -10.70 1.72
N ILE A 87 -15.84 -10.13 1.23
CA ILE A 87 -14.81 -10.90 0.49
C ILE A 87 -14.07 -11.83 1.44
N VAL A 88 -13.73 -11.35 2.64
CA VAL A 88 -13.10 -12.15 3.69
C VAL A 88 -14.00 -13.32 4.08
N ASP A 89 -15.29 -13.09 4.31
CA ASP A 89 -16.26 -14.14 4.64
C ASP A 89 -16.41 -15.18 3.52
N GLY A 90 -16.52 -14.71 2.27
CA GLY A 90 -16.54 -15.58 1.10
C GLY A 90 -15.28 -16.44 0.98
N LEU A 91 -14.10 -15.86 1.29
CA LEU A 91 -12.83 -16.57 1.30
C LEU A 91 -12.76 -17.61 2.43
N LEU A 92 -13.22 -17.27 3.62
CA LEU A 92 -13.28 -18.19 4.76
C LEU A 92 -14.16 -19.40 4.44
N LYS A 93 -15.33 -19.17 3.84
CA LYS A 93 -16.23 -20.25 3.40
C LYS A 93 -15.58 -21.13 2.33
N LYS A 94 -14.97 -20.51 1.31
CA LYS A 94 -14.29 -21.21 0.21
C LYS A 94 -13.22 -22.18 0.69
N PHE A 95 -12.43 -21.77 1.69
CA PHE A 95 -11.36 -22.59 2.27
C PHE A 95 -11.77 -23.39 3.51
N ARG A 96 -13.07 -23.43 3.85
CA ARG A 96 -13.65 -24.14 5.02
C ARG A 96 -13.03 -23.70 6.36
N MET A 97 -12.83 -22.39 6.51
CA MET A 97 -12.18 -21.75 7.65
C MET A 97 -13.14 -20.91 8.52
N GLU A 98 -14.45 -20.93 8.28
CA GLU A 98 -15.46 -20.20 9.07
C GLU A 98 -15.37 -20.53 10.58
N GLN A 99 -15.19 -21.82 10.90
CA GLN A 99 -15.09 -22.32 12.27
C GLN A 99 -13.65 -22.51 12.77
N CYS A 100 -12.66 -21.93 12.09
CA CYS A 100 -11.27 -22.07 12.52
C CYS A 100 -10.99 -21.33 13.84
N LYS A 101 -9.94 -21.76 14.56
CA LYS A 101 -9.41 -21.00 15.70
C LYS A 101 -8.85 -19.66 15.22
N GLY A 102 -9.11 -18.59 15.96
CA GLY A 102 -8.58 -17.27 15.63
C GLY A 102 -7.08 -17.14 15.87
N ALA A 103 -6.42 -16.27 15.10
CA ALA A 103 -5.02 -15.89 15.30
C ALA A 103 -4.92 -14.37 15.52
N ARG A 104 -3.99 -13.92 16.37
CA ARG A 104 -3.81 -12.48 16.65
C ARG A 104 -2.85 -11.77 15.68
N SER A 105 -2.13 -12.52 14.86
CA SER A 105 -1.23 -12.01 13.82
C SER A 105 -1.27 -12.93 12.59
N PRO A 106 -1.06 -12.39 11.37
CA PRO A 106 -1.17 -13.16 10.13
C PRO A 106 -0.04 -14.16 9.94
N MET A 107 1.13 -13.94 10.57
CA MET A 107 2.30 -14.80 10.48
C MET A 107 2.99 -14.91 11.84
N GLU A 108 3.71 -16.02 12.05
CA GLU A 108 4.53 -16.24 13.24
C GLU A 108 5.87 -15.54 13.08
N GLU A 109 6.40 -14.99 14.19
CA GLU A 109 7.71 -14.36 14.19
C GLU A 109 8.77 -15.40 13.78
N ARG A 110 9.69 -15.02 12.89
CA ARG A 110 10.78 -15.89 12.40
C ARG A 110 10.28 -17.21 11.77
N PHE A 111 9.05 -17.22 11.22
CA PHE A 111 8.55 -18.38 10.49
C PHE A 111 9.53 -18.80 9.38
N GLN A 112 9.88 -20.09 9.35
CA GLN A 112 10.71 -20.68 8.30
C GLN A 112 9.97 -21.82 7.61
N PRO A 113 9.89 -21.83 6.27
CA PRO A 113 9.33 -22.95 5.54
C PRO A 113 10.15 -24.21 5.79
N THR A 114 9.47 -25.28 6.16
CA THR A 114 10.05 -26.63 6.19
C THR A 114 9.85 -27.28 4.83
N TYR A 115 10.95 -27.76 4.22
CA TYR A 115 10.98 -28.43 2.91
C TYR A 115 11.12 -29.96 3.01
N ALA A 116 10.80 -30.55 4.17
CA ALA A 116 10.91 -32.00 4.37
C ALA A 116 9.96 -32.75 3.42
N GLU A 117 10.52 -33.75 2.73
CA GLU A 117 9.93 -34.68 1.74
C GLU A 117 8.70 -34.15 1.00
N ASP A 118 8.96 -33.58 -0.18
CA ASP A 118 8.03 -33.14 -1.21
C ASP A 118 6.98 -34.22 -1.54
N THR A 119 5.92 -34.32 -0.73
CA THR A 119 4.67 -34.88 -1.23
C THR A 119 4.09 -33.89 -2.23
N ASP A 120 3.71 -34.38 -3.41
CA ASP A 120 2.93 -33.61 -4.38
C ASP A 120 1.59 -33.22 -3.75
N LEU A 121 1.57 -32.04 -3.14
CA LEU A 121 0.42 -31.53 -2.42
C LEU A 121 -0.46 -30.80 -3.45
N ASN A 122 -1.53 -31.46 -3.90
CA ASN A 122 -2.57 -30.83 -4.72
C ASN A 122 -3.43 -29.86 -3.86
N LEU A 123 -2.80 -28.79 -3.40
CA LEU A 123 -3.40 -27.76 -2.58
C LEU A 123 -3.74 -26.54 -3.45
N PRO A 124 -4.90 -25.89 -3.21
CA PRO A 124 -5.27 -24.62 -3.86
C PRO A 124 -4.45 -23.43 -3.32
N PHE A 125 -3.12 -23.57 -3.21
CA PHE A 125 -2.23 -22.57 -2.63
C PHE A 125 -2.16 -21.30 -3.47
N ARG A 126 -2.06 -21.42 -4.80
CA ARG A 126 -2.03 -20.26 -5.70
C ARG A 126 -3.31 -19.45 -5.64
N GLU A 127 -4.43 -20.15 -5.56
CA GLU A 127 -5.76 -19.55 -5.43
C GLU A 127 -5.92 -18.82 -4.08
N LEU A 128 -5.42 -19.42 -2.98
CA LEU A 128 -5.40 -18.78 -1.67
C LEU A 128 -4.57 -17.51 -1.70
N VAL A 129 -3.32 -17.60 -2.14
CA VAL A 129 -2.41 -16.45 -2.17
C VAL A 129 -2.93 -15.34 -3.09
N GLY A 130 -3.50 -15.67 -4.24
CA GLY A 130 -4.12 -14.68 -5.13
C GLY A 130 -5.28 -13.94 -4.46
N SER A 131 -6.13 -14.66 -3.73
CA SER A 131 -7.25 -14.06 -2.99
C SER A 131 -6.76 -13.15 -1.85
N LEU A 132 -5.74 -13.59 -1.12
CA LEU A 132 -5.11 -12.81 -0.06
C LEU A 132 -4.42 -11.56 -0.61
N MET A 133 -3.81 -11.66 -1.80
CA MET A 133 -3.12 -10.53 -2.44
C MET A 133 -4.09 -9.42 -2.80
N TYR A 134 -5.27 -9.77 -3.32
CA TYR A 134 -6.33 -8.79 -3.57
C TYR A 134 -6.81 -8.10 -2.28
N ILE A 135 -7.08 -8.86 -1.21
CA ILE A 135 -7.45 -8.30 0.10
C ILE A 135 -6.34 -7.36 0.63
N SER A 136 -5.09 -7.79 0.49
CA SER A 136 -3.94 -7.06 0.98
C SER A 136 -3.68 -5.74 0.24
N ILE A 137 -3.92 -5.71 -1.07
CA ILE A 137 -3.70 -4.54 -1.92
C ILE A 137 -4.80 -3.50 -1.75
N CYS A 138 -6.04 -3.94 -1.49
CA CYS A 138 -7.19 -3.04 -1.51
C CYS A 138 -7.52 -2.41 -0.16
N SER A 139 -7.44 -3.14 0.96
CA SER A 139 -7.81 -2.57 2.29
C SER A 139 -7.07 -3.15 3.50
N ARG A 140 -6.25 -4.20 3.32
CA ARG A 140 -5.58 -4.90 4.43
C ARG A 140 -4.05 -4.85 4.32
N PRO A 141 -3.43 -3.67 4.50
CA PRO A 141 -1.97 -3.54 4.53
C PRO A 141 -1.32 -4.39 5.62
N ASP A 142 -2.05 -4.68 6.69
CA ASP A 142 -1.62 -5.49 7.83
C ASP A 142 -1.32 -6.96 7.50
N ILE A 143 -1.77 -7.47 6.35
CA ILE A 143 -1.40 -8.82 5.86
C ILE A 143 -0.41 -8.80 4.69
N ALA A 144 0.09 -7.61 4.30
CA ALA A 144 0.90 -7.44 3.09
C ALA A 144 2.23 -8.20 3.14
N PHE A 145 2.94 -8.13 4.26
CA PHE A 145 4.18 -8.90 4.42
C PHE A 145 3.91 -10.41 4.31
N ALA A 146 2.95 -10.92 5.09
CA ALA A 146 2.66 -12.35 5.14
C ALA A 146 2.24 -12.91 3.76
N THR A 147 1.42 -12.16 3.04
CA THR A 147 0.96 -12.52 1.69
C THR A 147 2.10 -12.45 0.67
N SER A 148 2.91 -11.38 0.71
CA SER A 148 4.08 -11.19 -0.16
C SER A 148 5.16 -12.25 0.09
N PHE A 149 5.30 -12.74 1.32
CA PHE A 149 6.19 -13.84 1.65
C PHE A 149 5.70 -15.15 1.00
N LEU A 150 4.41 -15.48 1.15
CA LEU A 150 3.84 -16.72 0.58
C LEU A 150 3.86 -16.74 -0.96
N SER A 151 3.70 -15.58 -1.62
CA SER A 151 3.72 -15.50 -3.08
C SER A 151 5.08 -15.86 -3.69
N ARG A 152 6.16 -15.84 -2.91
CA ARG A 152 7.48 -16.32 -3.34
C ARG A 152 7.52 -17.83 -3.56
N HIS A 153 6.57 -18.58 -3.01
CA HIS A 153 6.55 -20.04 -2.99
C HIS A 153 5.39 -20.67 -3.79
N LEU A 154 4.85 -19.96 -4.79
CA LEU A 154 3.72 -20.44 -5.61
C LEU A 154 4.03 -21.69 -6.46
N HIS A 155 5.30 -21.95 -6.76
CA HIS A 155 5.71 -23.07 -7.61
C HIS A 155 5.76 -24.41 -6.86
N LYS A 156 6.24 -24.41 -5.61
CA LYS A 156 6.37 -25.60 -4.76
C LYS A 156 5.93 -25.29 -3.32
N PRO A 157 4.61 -25.23 -3.06
CA PRO A 157 4.11 -24.98 -1.72
C PRO A 157 4.27 -26.22 -0.84
N THR A 158 4.80 -26.04 0.37
CA THR A 158 4.95 -27.10 1.37
C THR A 158 3.79 -27.10 2.36
N GLN A 159 3.64 -28.16 3.15
CA GLN A 159 2.60 -28.21 4.19
C GLN A 159 2.78 -27.11 5.25
N SER A 160 4.02 -26.69 5.53
CA SER A 160 4.30 -25.58 6.44
C SER A 160 3.82 -24.24 5.85
N LEU A 161 4.05 -23.99 4.56
CA LEU A 161 3.52 -22.82 3.84
C LEU A 161 1.99 -22.82 3.78
N TRP A 162 1.37 -23.98 3.59
CA TRP A 162 -0.09 -24.10 3.63
C TRP A 162 -0.66 -23.77 5.00
N LYS A 163 -0.02 -24.23 6.08
CA LYS A 163 -0.38 -23.85 7.45
C LYS A 163 -0.23 -22.35 7.68
N ALA A 164 0.84 -21.73 7.16
CA ALA A 164 1.03 -20.28 7.23
C ALA A 164 -0.07 -19.52 6.46
N GLY A 165 -0.45 -19.96 5.26
CA GLY A 165 -1.59 -19.38 4.52
C GLY A 165 -2.91 -19.49 5.29
N LYS A 166 -3.18 -20.66 5.90
CA LYS A 166 -4.34 -20.83 6.78
C LYS A 166 -4.29 -19.94 8.02
N ARG A 167 -3.11 -19.63 8.56
CA ARG A 167 -2.96 -18.69 9.69
C ARG A 167 -3.42 -17.28 9.29
N ILE A 168 -3.13 -16.83 8.07
CA ILE A 168 -3.66 -15.54 7.58
C ILE A 168 -5.20 -15.56 7.59
N LEU A 169 -5.82 -16.66 7.16
CA LEU A 169 -7.28 -16.83 7.25
C LEU A 169 -7.78 -16.83 8.71
N GLN A 170 -7.06 -17.46 9.64
CA GLN A 170 -7.41 -17.42 11.07
C GLN A 170 -7.37 -16.00 11.65
N TYR A 171 -6.41 -15.18 11.19
CA TYR A 171 -6.31 -13.78 11.56
C TYR A 171 -7.44 -12.94 10.94
N LEU A 172 -7.68 -13.12 9.64
CA LEU A 172 -8.77 -12.46 8.92
C LEU A 172 -10.13 -12.80 9.51
N LYS A 173 -10.37 -14.05 9.95
CA LYS A 173 -11.59 -14.43 10.67
C LYS A 173 -11.84 -13.53 11.88
N THR A 174 -10.82 -13.29 12.70
CA THR A 174 -10.97 -12.46 13.92
C THR A 174 -11.00 -10.96 13.64
N THR A 175 -10.74 -10.55 12.40
CA THR A 175 -10.61 -9.16 11.99
C THR A 175 -11.39 -8.89 10.70
N ALA A 176 -12.44 -9.66 10.43
CA ALA A 176 -13.21 -9.53 9.19
C ALA A 176 -13.91 -8.17 9.13
N HIS A 177 -14.40 -7.72 10.29
CA HIS A 177 -15.02 -6.43 10.55
C HIS A 177 -14.01 -5.28 10.72
N TYR A 178 -12.73 -5.48 10.39
CA TYR A 178 -11.74 -4.40 10.44
C TYR A 178 -11.73 -3.65 9.11
N SER A 179 -11.48 -2.35 9.17
CA SER A 179 -11.40 -1.47 8.00
C SER A 179 -10.11 -0.67 8.00
N LEU A 180 -9.68 -0.27 6.81
CA LEU A 180 -8.77 0.85 6.65
C LEU A 180 -9.57 2.13 6.87
N VAL A 181 -9.21 2.89 7.91
CA VAL A 181 -9.98 4.05 8.38
C VAL A 181 -9.25 5.33 8.02
N TYR A 182 -9.90 6.16 7.21
CA TYR A 182 -9.45 7.53 6.96
C TYR A 182 -10.21 8.48 7.86
N THR A 183 -9.50 9.42 8.46
CA THR A 183 -10.04 10.44 9.33
C THR A 183 -9.72 11.82 8.78
N ARG A 184 -10.69 12.74 8.90
CA ARG A 184 -10.41 14.14 8.61
C ARG A 184 -9.38 14.64 9.61
N SER A 185 -8.21 15.01 9.10
CA SER A 185 -7.06 15.39 9.90
C SER A 185 -6.58 16.78 9.49
N ASN A 186 -6.20 17.58 10.48
CA ASN A 186 -5.50 18.85 10.30
C ASN A 186 -3.99 18.67 10.49
N SER A 187 -3.46 17.47 10.20
CA SER A 187 -2.02 17.20 10.27
C SER A 187 -1.26 18.27 9.49
N LYS A 188 -0.23 18.82 10.13
CA LYS A 188 0.68 19.78 9.49
C LYS A 188 1.57 19.13 8.44
N GLN A 189 1.81 17.82 8.59
CA GLN A 189 2.53 17.04 7.61
C GLN A 189 1.53 16.55 6.56
N GLU A 190 1.59 17.16 5.36
CA GLU A 190 0.67 16.86 4.26
C GLU A 190 0.95 15.48 3.67
N LEU A 191 2.23 15.18 3.41
CA LEU A 191 2.66 13.93 2.79
C LEU A 191 3.92 13.42 3.50
N GLU A 192 3.87 12.18 3.99
CA GLU A 192 5.02 11.52 4.60
C GLU A 192 5.09 10.05 4.21
N ALA A 193 6.29 9.49 4.25
CA ALA A 193 6.49 8.06 4.03
C ALA A 193 7.45 7.48 5.06
N TYR A 194 7.26 6.20 5.37
CA TYR A 194 8.12 5.38 6.19
C TYR A 194 8.74 4.30 5.30
N SER A 195 10.04 4.12 5.45
CA SER A 195 10.79 3.07 4.76
C SER A 195 11.55 2.24 5.78
N ASP A 196 11.60 0.93 5.54
CA ASP A 196 12.36 -0.03 6.32
C ASP A 196 12.84 -1.16 5.40
N SER A 197 13.86 -1.89 5.83
CA SER A 197 14.31 -3.11 5.18
C SER A 197 14.64 -4.23 6.17
N ASP A 198 14.11 -5.42 5.93
CA ASP A 198 14.57 -6.63 6.62
C ASP A 198 15.80 -7.20 5.89
N TRP A 199 16.99 -6.73 6.29
CA TRP A 199 18.25 -7.08 5.63
C TRP A 199 18.51 -8.58 5.63
N ALA A 200 18.70 -9.13 4.43
CA ALA A 200 18.97 -10.55 4.22
C ALA A 200 17.98 -11.49 4.93
N GLY A 201 16.72 -11.04 5.06
CA GLY A 201 15.65 -11.80 5.71
C GLY A 201 15.30 -13.09 4.97
N ASP A 202 15.47 -13.12 3.64
CA ASP A 202 15.30 -14.34 2.86
C ASP A 202 16.52 -15.27 3.02
N GLN A 203 16.32 -16.43 3.62
CA GLN A 203 17.43 -17.36 3.89
C GLN A 203 17.94 -18.08 2.63
N GLN A 204 17.16 -18.14 1.55
CA GLN A 204 17.56 -18.87 0.34
C GLN A 204 18.51 -18.05 -0.54
N ASP A 205 18.17 -16.79 -0.80
CA ASP A 205 18.97 -15.93 -1.68
C ASP A 205 19.56 -14.70 -0.97
N ARG A 206 19.36 -14.56 0.35
CA ARG A 206 19.89 -13.49 1.19
C ARG A 206 19.46 -12.10 0.75
N LYS A 207 18.36 -11.99 -0.02
CA LYS A 207 17.77 -10.70 -0.40
C LYS A 207 16.90 -10.16 0.71
N SER A 208 16.92 -8.84 0.85
CA SER A 208 16.13 -8.13 1.86
C SER A 208 14.67 -7.98 1.42
N THR A 209 13.78 -7.67 2.36
CA THR A 209 12.41 -7.22 2.07
C THR A 209 12.28 -5.74 2.41
N SER A 210 11.92 -4.92 1.43
CA SER A 210 11.61 -3.49 1.60
C SER A 210 10.14 -3.28 1.94
N GLY A 211 9.90 -2.44 2.93
CA GLY A 211 8.58 -1.98 3.37
C GLY A 211 8.41 -0.50 3.09
N THR A 212 7.27 -0.13 2.53
CA THR A 212 6.91 1.27 2.26
C THR A 212 5.53 1.53 2.85
N ALA A 213 5.36 2.61 3.61
CA ALA A 213 4.05 3.11 4.02
C ALA A 213 3.98 4.62 3.77
N ILE A 214 3.05 5.08 2.94
CA ILE A 214 2.89 6.48 2.53
C ILE A 214 1.57 7.00 3.07
N PHE A 215 1.62 8.14 3.76
CA PHE A 215 0.50 8.78 4.41
C PHE A 215 0.25 10.16 3.82
N ILE A 216 -1.03 10.50 3.64
CA ILE A 216 -1.47 11.87 3.38
C ILE A 216 -2.34 12.35 4.54
N TYR A 217 -2.00 13.49 5.13
CA TYR A 217 -2.66 14.02 6.33
C TYR A 217 -2.80 12.99 7.48
N GLY A 218 -1.83 12.08 7.62
CA GLY A 218 -1.87 11.01 8.63
C GLY A 218 -2.76 9.80 8.29
N ASN A 219 -3.28 9.71 7.06
CA ASN A 219 -4.02 8.54 6.57
C ASN A 219 -3.16 7.75 5.59
N LEU A 220 -3.02 6.44 5.77
CA LEU A 220 -2.25 5.59 4.87
C LEU A 220 -2.94 5.54 3.50
N ILE A 221 -2.23 5.93 2.43
CA ILE A 221 -2.77 5.92 1.06
C ILE A 221 -2.08 4.91 0.16
N ALA A 222 -0.85 4.51 0.47
CA ALA A 222 -0.13 3.52 -0.29
C ALA A 222 0.83 2.74 0.60
N TRP A 223 0.99 1.46 0.28
CA TRP A 223 1.89 0.58 1.00
C TRP A 223 2.47 -0.48 0.07
N SER A 224 3.62 -1.04 0.45
CA SER A 224 4.12 -2.26 -0.18
C SER A 224 5.08 -3.04 0.70
N SER A 225 5.12 -4.36 0.47
CA SER A 225 6.11 -5.30 0.99
C SER A 225 6.77 -5.99 -0.20
N ARG A 226 8.00 -5.60 -0.56
CA ARG A 226 8.65 -6.05 -1.80
C ARG A 226 10.01 -6.68 -1.50
N LYS A 227 10.26 -7.86 -2.04
CA LYS A 227 11.60 -8.46 -2.01
C LYS A 227 12.54 -7.62 -2.90
N GLN A 228 13.70 -7.26 -2.38
CA GLN A 228 14.72 -6.55 -3.15
C GLN A 228 15.23 -7.43 -4.29
N GLN A 229 15.58 -6.81 -5.43
CA GLN A 229 16.06 -7.55 -6.60
C GLN A 229 17.52 -7.98 -6.45
N THR A 230 18.31 -7.17 -5.75
CA THR A 230 19.74 -7.37 -5.48
C THR A 230 19.96 -7.78 -4.02
N VAL A 231 21.10 -8.42 -3.77
CA VAL A 231 21.57 -8.72 -2.41
C VAL A 231 22.35 -7.51 -1.90
N ALA A 232 21.88 -6.89 -0.82
CA ALA A 232 22.59 -5.81 -0.16
C ALA A 232 23.73 -6.36 0.72
N LEU A 233 24.90 -5.72 0.67
CA LEU A 233 26.10 -6.13 1.40
C LEU A 233 26.11 -5.61 2.85
N SER A 234 25.20 -4.70 3.21
CA SER A 234 25.04 -4.19 4.56
C SER A 234 23.59 -3.79 4.85
N THR A 235 23.24 -3.67 6.14
CA THR A 235 21.95 -3.13 6.57
C THR A 235 21.73 -1.72 6.04
N ALA A 236 22.74 -0.86 6.10
CA ALA A 236 22.66 0.51 5.59
C ALA A 236 22.40 0.55 4.07
N GLU A 237 22.94 -0.39 3.30
CA GLU A 237 22.67 -0.50 1.86
C GLU A 237 21.24 -0.99 1.59
N ALA A 238 20.75 -1.98 2.35
CA ALA A 238 19.38 -2.45 2.21
C ALA A 238 18.36 -1.35 2.52
N GLU A 239 18.59 -0.59 3.58
CA GLU A 239 17.79 0.57 3.98
C GLU A 239 17.81 1.66 2.92
N TYR A 240 19.00 1.92 2.36
CA TYR A 240 19.16 2.90 1.30
C TYR A 240 18.41 2.52 0.02
N LEU A 241 18.41 1.23 -0.36
CA LEU A 241 17.63 0.73 -1.51
C LEU A 241 16.12 0.77 -1.26
N ALA A 242 15.69 0.49 -0.02
CA ALA A 242 14.29 0.64 0.38
C ALA A 242 13.86 2.10 0.27
N ALA A 243 14.63 3.01 0.88
CA ALA A 243 14.40 4.45 0.85
C ALA A 243 14.35 4.99 -0.58
N ALA A 244 15.28 4.57 -1.45
CA ALA A 244 15.30 4.96 -2.85
C ALA A 244 14.02 4.55 -3.60
N SER A 245 13.51 3.34 -3.35
CA SER A 245 12.27 2.86 -3.95
C SER A 245 11.05 3.61 -3.39
N THR A 246 11.00 3.82 -2.06
CA THR A 246 9.97 4.62 -1.40
C THR A 246 9.96 6.07 -1.91
N ALA A 247 11.12 6.67 -2.16
CA ALA A 247 11.23 8.02 -2.69
C ALA A 247 10.62 8.14 -4.09
N THR A 248 10.76 7.14 -4.95
CA THR A 248 10.11 7.13 -6.27
C THR A 248 8.58 7.20 -6.14
N ASP A 249 8.00 6.35 -5.29
CA ASP A 249 6.56 6.36 -5.01
C ASP A 249 6.15 7.72 -4.38
N LEU A 250 6.96 8.26 -3.49
CA LEU A 250 6.69 9.53 -2.80
C LEU A 250 6.70 10.73 -3.74
N VAL A 251 7.61 10.78 -4.72
CA VAL A 251 7.60 11.83 -5.78
C VAL A 251 6.34 11.74 -6.62
N HIS A 252 5.91 10.52 -6.98
CA HIS A 252 4.67 10.32 -7.73
C HIS A 252 3.45 10.84 -6.96
N PHE A 253 3.32 10.49 -5.68
CA PHE A 253 2.23 11.02 -4.84
C PHE A 253 2.33 12.52 -4.59
N ARG A 254 3.54 13.10 -4.55
CA ARG A 254 3.71 14.55 -4.49
C ARG A 254 3.14 15.23 -5.74
N GLN A 255 3.49 14.73 -6.93
CA GLN A 255 2.98 15.27 -8.19
C GLN A 255 1.45 15.22 -8.25
N LEU A 256 0.87 14.06 -7.91
CA LEU A 256 -0.57 13.89 -7.84
C LEU A 256 -1.22 14.84 -6.83
N ALA A 257 -0.63 14.99 -5.64
CA ALA A 257 -1.13 15.90 -4.61
C ALA A 257 -1.07 17.37 -5.08
N CYS A 258 0.00 17.79 -5.76
CA CYS A 258 0.11 19.14 -6.32
C CYS A 258 -0.96 19.40 -7.39
N GLU A 259 -1.23 18.43 -8.27
CA GLU A 259 -2.30 18.53 -9.28
C GLU A 259 -3.69 18.64 -8.61
N VAL A 260 -4.00 17.72 -7.69
CA VAL A 260 -5.30 17.65 -7.00
C VAL A 260 -5.58 18.90 -6.18
N THR A 261 -4.56 19.45 -5.50
CA THR A 261 -4.70 20.62 -4.63
C THR A 261 -4.46 21.95 -5.34
N ARG A 262 -4.02 21.92 -6.60
CA ARG A 262 -3.50 23.08 -7.36
C ARG A 262 -2.47 23.89 -6.55
N SER A 263 -1.59 23.18 -5.84
CA SER A 263 -0.60 23.79 -4.96
C SER A 263 0.74 23.09 -5.09
N ASP A 264 1.77 23.85 -5.43
CA ASP A 264 3.15 23.33 -5.47
C ASP A 264 3.79 23.20 -4.07
N LYS A 265 3.06 23.58 -3.01
CA LYS A 265 3.53 23.63 -1.63
C LYS A 265 3.39 22.30 -0.88
N VAL A 266 3.55 21.19 -1.59
CA VAL A 266 3.62 19.85 -0.97
C VAL A 266 5.09 19.51 -0.73
N TYR A 267 5.45 19.30 0.53
CA TYR A 267 6.82 19.00 0.98
C TYR A 267 6.86 17.61 1.65
N PRO A 268 7.09 16.54 0.86
CA PRO A 268 7.15 15.19 1.38
C PRO A 268 8.34 14.97 2.31
N VAL A 269 8.08 14.26 3.42
CA VAL A 269 9.11 13.80 4.35
C VAL A 269 9.23 12.27 4.24
N LEU A 270 10.44 11.79 3.99
CA LEU A 270 10.79 10.37 4.06
C LEU A 270 11.46 10.06 5.40
N LYS A 271 10.84 9.20 6.19
CA LYS A 271 11.30 8.75 7.51
C LYS A 271 11.99 7.39 7.40
N ILE A 272 13.20 7.31 7.96
CA ILE A 272 14.06 6.12 7.95
C ILE A 272 14.65 5.95 9.35
N ASP A 273 14.80 4.72 9.84
CA ASP A 273 15.36 4.45 11.18
C ASP A 273 16.87 4.14 11.19
N ASN A 274 17.51 4.20 10.02
CA ASN A 274 18.94 3.94 9.87
C ASN A 274 19.73 5.22 9.59
N GLN A 275 20.44 5.71 10.59
CA GLN A 275 21.25 6.93 10.47
C GLN A 275 22.38 6.82 9.43
N SER A 276 22.95 5.63 9.25
CA SER A 276 23.99 5.41 8.23
C SER A 276 23.42 5.55 6.82
N ALA A 277 22.21 5.04 6.56
CA ALA A 277 21.52 5.22 5.30
C ALA A 277 21.17 6.70 5.05
N ILE A 278 20.69 7.42 6.08
CA ILE A 278 20.43 8.87 6.00
C ILE A 278 21.71 9.65 5.66
N CYS A 279 22.83 9.30 6.31
CA CYS A 279 24.14 9.88 6.03
C CYS A 279 24.59 9.63 4.59
N LEU A 280 24.36 8.41 4.07
CA LEU A 280 24.64 8.06 2.67
C LEU A 280 23.79 8.88 1.68
N ILE A 281 22.51 9.12 1.99
CA ILE A 281 21.60 9.93 1.16
C ILE A 281 22.06 11.39 1.14
N LYS A 282 22.35 11.98 2.31
CA LYS A 282 22.66 13.42 2.44
C LYS A 282 24.05 13.81 1.93
N ASN A 283 25.02 12.88 1.94
CA ASN A 283 26.40 13.19 1.54
C ASN A 283 26.68 12.78 0.09
N TYR A 284 26.95 13.76 -0.76
CA TYR A 284 27.32 13.54 -2.17
C TYR A 284 28.79 13.07 -2.32
N GLU A 285 29.67 13.44 -1.39
CA GLU A 285 31.13 13.35 -1.55
C GLU A 285 31.79 11.99 -1.26
N ASN A 286 31.06 10.97 -0.77
CA ASN A 286 31.68 9.74 -0.24
C ASN A 286 31.73 8.51 -1.18
N SER A 287 31.35 8.60 -2.46
CA SER A 287 31.13 7.39 -3.28
C SER A 287 32.34 6.84 -4.06
N LYS A 288 33.60 7.22 -3.77
CA LYS A 288 34.75 6.50 -4.36
C LYS A 288 34.76 5.00 -3.99
N ARG A 289 34.11 4.62 -2.87
CA ARG A 289 33.90 3.23 -2.41
C ARG A 289 32.56 2.60 -2.81
N SER A 290 31.64 3.35 -3.44
CA SER A 290 30.28 2.90 -3.75
C SER A 290 29.97 3.06 -5.25
N LYS A 291 30.92 2.66 -6.11
CA LYS A 291 30.81 2.80 -7.58
C LYS A 291 29.70 1.94 -8.21
N HIS A 292 29.05 1.06 -7.44
CA HIS A 292 27.93 0.23 -7.87
C HIS A 292 26.57 0.75 -7.37
N ILE A 293 26.46 2.06 -7.07
CA ILE A 293 25.19 2.64 -6.66
C ILE A 293 24.17 2.54 -7.81
N ASP A 294 23.07 1.84 -7.53
CA ASP A 294 21.88 1.71 -8.40
C ASP A 294 21.37 3.11 -8.84
N ILE A 295 20.87 3.23 -10.07
CA ILE A 295 20.23 4.45 -10.59
C ILE A 295 19.18 4.99 -9.60
N ARG A 296 18.44 4.10 -8.94
CA ARG A 296 17.43 4.47 -7.91
C ARG A 296 18.05 5.22 -6.73
N ALA A 297 19.25 4.83 -6.34
CA ALA A 297 19.95 5.44 -5.25
C ALA A 297 20.53 6.81 -5.64
N HIS A 298 20.95 7.02 -6.89
CA HIS A 298 21.24 8.37 -7.37
C HIS A 298 19.99 9.26 -7.42
N PHE A 299 18.84 8.70 -7.79
CA PHE A 299 17.57 9.42 -7.83
C PHE A 299 17.20 10.04 -6.48
N ILE A 300 17.21 9.28 -5.38
CA ILE A 300 16.85 9.85 -4.06
C ILE A 300 17.78 11.01 -3.65
N LYS A 301 19.09 10.92 -3.95
CA LYS A 301 20.02 12.01 -3.68
C LYS A 301 19.66 13.27 -4.44
N ASP A 302 19.39 13.14 -5.73
CA ASP A 302 18.97 14.25 -6.60
C ASP A 302 17.66 14.90 -6.09
N GLN A 303 16.68 14.10 -5.65
CA GLN A 303 15.44 14.63 -5.09
C GLN A 303 15.65 15.39 -3.77
N VAL A 304 16.58 14.93 -2.93
CA VAL A 304 16.93 15.60 -1.67
C VAL A 304 17.72 16.88 -1.92
N GLU A 305 18.67 16.87 -2.85
CA GLU A 305 19.45 18.05 -3.24
C GLU A 305 18.57 19.16 -3.82
N LYS A 306 17.58 18.78 -4.64
CA LYS A 306 16.56 19.70 -5.19
C LYS A 306 15.51 20.15 -4.17
N GLN A 307 15.60 19.69 -2.92
CA GLN A 307 14.62 19.96 -1.86
C GLN A 307 13.19 19.51 -2.24
N ILE A 308 13.05 18.52 -3.12
CA ILE A 308 11.77 17.92 -3.50
C ILE A 308 11.29 16.97 -2.41
N ILE A 309 12.22 16.27 -1.74
CA ILE A 309 11.95 15.39 -0.59
C ILE A 309 12.92 15.76 0.54
N SER A 310 12.45 15.80 1.78
CA SER A 310 13.33 15.81 2.96
C SER A 310 13.44 14.41 3.56
N VAL A 311 14.59 14.11 4.17
CA VAL A 311 14.84 12.82 4.83
C VAL A 311 15.12 13.04 6.32
N GLU A 312 14.34 12.35 7.15
CA GLU A 312 14.33 12.47 8.60
C GLU A 312 14.51 11.11 9.28
N TYR A 313 15.09 11.15 10.48
CA TYR A 313 15.23 9.97 11.32
C TYR A 313 13.92 9.70 12.07
N VAL A 314 13.50 8.44 12.11
CA VAL A 314 12.43 7.96 13.00
C VAL A 314 12.97 6.81 13.87
N PRO A 315 12.67 6.75 15.17
CA PRO A 315 13.04 5.58 15.97
C PRO A 315 12.37 4.30 15.45
N THR A 316 13.05 3.16 15.50
CA THR A 316 12.54 1.85 15.03
C THR A 316 11.21 1.45 15.67
N ASP A 317 10.95 1.85 16.92
CA ASP A 317 9.67 1.59 17.61
C ASP A 317 8.50 2.44 17.09
N HIS A 318 8.80 3.45 16.28
CA HIS A 318 7.84 4.31 15.60
C HIS A 318 7.89 4.16 14.07
N ASN A 319 8.73 3.25 13.55
CA ASN A 319 8.82 3.02 12.11
C ASN A 319 7.75 2.02 11.66
N VAL A 320 6.58 2.53 11.27
CA VAL A 320 5.42 1.70 10.93
C VAL A 320 5.65 0.76 9.74
N SER A 321 6.65 1.02 8.87
CA SER A 321 6.98 0.13 7.75
C SER A 321 7.56 -1.22 8.19
N ASP A 322 7.95 -1.38 9.45
CA ASP A 322 8.43 -2.66 10.02
C ASP A 322 7.37 -3.78 9.92
N ILE A 323 6.08 -3.43 9.98
CA ILE A 323 4.97 -4.39 9.75
C ILE A 323 4.94 -4.93 8.31
N LEU A 324 5.60 -4.23 7.38
CA LEU A 324 5.66 -4.55 5.96
C LEU A 324 6.98 -5.24 5.56
N THR A 325 7.99 -5.29 6.44
CA THR A 325 9.28 -5.91 6.12
C THR A 325 9.45 -7.30 6.70
N LYS A 326 8.83 -7.57 7.86
CA LYS A 326 8.97 -8.85 8.57
C LYS A 326 7.74 -9.21 9.40
N ALA A 327 7.68 -10.48 9.84
CA ALA A 327 6.67 -10.94 10.78
C ALA A 327 7.02 -10.44 12.19
N LEU A 328 6.09 -9.71 12.81
CA LEU A 328 6.28 -9.10 14.12
C LEU A 328 5.63 -9.91 15.24
N GLY A 329 6.19 -9.79 16.45
CA GLY A 329 5.52 -10.24 17.67
C GLY A 329 4.15 -9.55 17.85
N THR A 330 3.18 -10.26 18.43
CA THR A 330 1.77 -9.83 18.44
C THR A 330 1.55 -8.42 19.02
N ILE A 331 2.29 -8.02 20.05
CA ILE A 331 2.14 -6.69 20.66
C ILE A 331 2.52 -5.60 19.65
N LYS A 332 3.72 -5.69 19.06
CA LYS A 332 4.22 -4.72 18.07
C LYS A 332 3.35 -4.72 16.81
N PHE A 333 2.94 -5.89 16.34
CA PHE A 333 2.00 -6.03 15.22
C PHE A 333 0.69 -5.27 15.46
N CYS A 334 0.06 -5.45 16.63
CA CYS A 334 -1.20 -4.78 16.95
C CYS A 334 -1.06 -3.26 17.06
N ILE A 335 0.10 -2.76 17.51
CA ILE A 335 0.40 -1.32 17.56
C ILE A 335 0.50 -0.77 16.14
N PHE A 336 1.42 -1.30 15.31
CA PHE A 336 1.61 -0.80 13.96
C PHE A 336 0.39 -1.00 13.06
N ARG A 337 -0.40 -2.06 13.25
CA ARG A 337 -1.69 -2.23 12.55
C ARG A 337 -2.63 -1.04 12.82
N LYS A 338 -2.68 -0.55 14.06
CA LYS A 338 -3.48 0.63 14.41
C LYS A 338 -2.87 1.90 13.81
N ASP A 339 -1.55 2.04 13.86
CA ASP A 339 -0.83 3.22 13.35
C ASP A 339 -0.96 3.36 11.82
N ILE A 340 -1.05 2.24 11.09
CA ILE A 340 -1.33 2.25 9.64
C ILE A 340 -2.83 2.38 9.30
N GLY A 341 -3.69 2.59 10.32
CA GLY A 341 -5.11 2.88 10.14
C GLY A 341 -6.03 1.66 9.97
N VAL A 342 -5.55 0.44 10.22
CA VAL A 342 -6.41 -0.77 10.20
C VAL A 342 -7.03 -0.97 11.58
N LEU A 343 -8.30 -0.57 11.71
CA LEU A 343 -9.01 -0.49 12.97
C LEU A 343 -10.25 -1.39 12.97
N GLU A 344 -10.66 -1.76 14.18
CA GLU A 344 -11.96 -2.39 14.40
C GLU A 344 -13.07 -1.40 14.10
N ASN A 345 -14.13 -1.83 13.40
CA ASN A 345 -15.30 -1.01 13.16
C ASN A 345 -16.07 -0.84 14.49
N ASP A 346 -16.13 0.39 14.99
CA ASP A 346 -16.96 0.79 16.14
C ASP A 346 -18.47 0.80 15.81
#